data_AF-C5BFY7-F1
#
_entry.id   AF-C5BFY7-F1
#
_cell.length_a   1.000
_cell.length_b   1.000
_cell.length_c   1.000
_cell.angle_alpha   90.00
_cell.angle_beta   90.00
_cell.angle_gamma   90.00
#
_symmetry.space_group_name_H-M   'P 1'
#
loop_
_entity.id
_entity.type
_entity.pdbx_description
1 polymer ?
#
loop_
_entity_poly.entity_id
_entity_poly.type
_entity_poly.pdbx_seq_one_letter_code
_entity_poly.pdbx_strand_id
1 'polypeptide(L)' 'MAKIDVVCPRGAKTQDVIRNGHATSGAQVYRCKLCLKTFQLSVQSI' A
#
# COMPACT_ATOMS: atom_id res chain seq x y z
N MET A 1 4.91 -16.05 -7.60
CA MET A 1 4.81 -14.94 -6.63
C MET A 1 4.33 -13.72 -7.39
N ALA A 2 3.04 -13.37 -7.31
CA ALA A 2 2.51 -12.21 -8.03
C ALA A 2 3.13 -10.93 -7.44
N LYS A 3 3.90 -10.20 -8.23
CA LYS A 3 4.31 -8.83 -7.88
C LYS A 3 3.06 -7.97 -8.03
N ILE A 4 2.41 -7.67 -6.91
CA ILE A 4 1.39 -6.63 -6.87
C ILE A 4 2.15 -5.31 -6.90
N ASP A 5 2.05 -4.58 -8.02
CA ASP A 5 2.59 -3.23 -8.12
C ASP A 5 1.75 -2.30 -7.25
N VAL A 6 2.31 -1.91 -6.10
CA VAL A 6 1.62 -1.08 -5.11
C VAL A 6 1.82 0.38 -5.45
N VAL A 7 0.86 0.95 -6.17
CA VAL A 7 0.89 2.36 -6.54
C VAL A 7 0.07 3.18 -5.55
N CYS A 8 0.53 4.38 -5.21
CA CYS A 8 -0.28 5.28 -4.40
C CYS A 8 -1.49 5.74 -5.21
N PRO A 9 -2.72 5.74 -4.66
CA PRO A 9 -3.92 6.21 -5.38
C PRO A 9 -3.84 7.68 -5.82
N ARG A 10 -2.85 8.44 -5.34
CA ARG A 10 -2.57 9.82 -5.76
C ARG A 10 -1.57 9.93 -6.92
N GLY A 11 -1.15 8.82 -7.51
CA GLY A 11 -0.23 8.80 -8.65
C GLY A 11 1.27 8.81 -8.30
N ALA A 12 1.65 8.58 -7.04
CA ALA A 12 3.05 8.41 -6.68
C ALA A 12 3.56 7.03 -7.14
N LYS A 13 4.81 7.00 -7.62
CA LYS A 13 5.46 5.78 -8.11
C LYS A 13 5.59 4.73 -7.01
N THR A 14 5.57 3.44 -7.38
CA THR A 14 5.70 2.29 -6.45
C THR A 14 6.92 2.40 -5.54
N GLN A 15 8.04 2.95 -6.04
CA GLN A 15 9.28 3.18 -5.28
C GLN A 15 9.12 4.14 -4.09
N ASP A 16 8.13 5.03 -4.15
CA ASP A 16 7.82 6.01 -3.12
C ASP A 16 6.80 5.47 -2.12
N VAL A 17 6.36 4.23 -2.28
CA VAL A 17 5.45 3.54 -1.37
C VAL A 17 6.25 2.56 -0.51
N ILE A 18 6.12 2.71 0.81
CA ILE A 18 6.73 1.81 1.80
C ILE A 18 5.66 0.98 2.49
N ARG A 19 5.99 -0.25 2.90
CA ARG A 19 5.15 -0.99 3.84
C ARG A 19 5.24 -0.34 5.21
N ASN A 20 4.09 -0.03 5.78
CA ASN A 20 3.94 0.60 7.09
C ASN A 20 3.44 -0.41 8.13
N GLY A 21 3.61 -1.71 7.89
CA GLY A 21 3.10 -2.80 8.74
C GLY A 21 1.68 -3.23 8.39
N HIS A 22 0.99 -3.85 9.33
CA HIS A 22 -0.38 -4.33 9.17
C HIS A 22 -1.35 -3.53 10.04
N ALA A 23 -2.58 -3.35 9.56
CA ALA A 23 -3.67 -2.82 10.36
C ALA A 23 -4.14 -3.89 11.35
N THR A 24 -4.93 -3.48 12.35
CA THR A 24 -5.55 -4.40 13.32
C THR A 24 -6.38 -5.50 12.65
N SER A 25 -6.93 -5.24 11.45
CA SER A 25 -7.64 -6.23 10.63
C SER A 25 -6.73 -7.25 9.93
N GLY A 26 -5.41 -7.17 10.08
CA GLY A 26 -4.44 -7.98 9.36
C GLY A 26 -4.11 -7.47 7.95
N ALA A 27 -4.81 -6.47 7.44
CA ALA A 27 -4.56 -5.91 6.12
C ALA A 27 -3.20 -5.19 6.05
N GLN A 28 -2.45 -5.39 4.97
CA GLN A 28 -1.18 -4.71 4.77
C GLN A 28 -1.41 -3.21 4.54
N VAL A 29 -0.76 -2.39 5.36
CA VAL A 29 -0.78 -0.94 5.28
C VAL A 29 0.47 -0.47 4.55
N TYR A 30 0.27 0.47 3.64
CA TYR A 30 1.32 1.13 2.90
C TYR A 30 1.28 2.63 3.17
N ARG A 31 2.45 3.26 3.14
CA ARG A 31 2.59 4.71 3.28
C ARG A 31 3.32 5.25 2.08
N CYS A 32 2.78 6.30 1.47
CA CYS A 32 3.50 7.02 0.43
C CYS A 32 4.43 8.07 1.06
N LYS A 33 5.69 8.13 0.63
CA LYS A 33 6.67 9.14 1.06
C LYS A 33 6.36 10.53 0.51
N LEU A 34 5.83 10.61 -0.72
CA LEU A 34 5.49 11.89 -1.37
C LEU A 34 4.20 12.48 -0.79
N CYS A 35 3.16 11.66 -0.67
CA CYS A 35 1.85 12.13 -0.23
C CYS A 35 1.67 12.09 1.29
N LEU A 36 2.59 11.44 2.01
CA LEU A 36 2.57 11.15 3.45
C LEU A 36 1.31 10.44 3.96
N LYS A 37 0.40 10.04 3.07
CA LYS A 37 -0.83 9.31 3.39
C LYS A 37 -0.57 7.80 3.47
N THR A 38 -1.25 7.17 4.41
CA THR A 38 -1.37 5.72 4.54
C THR A 38 -2.59 5.21 3.79
N PHE A 39 -2.47 4.05 3.16
CA PHE A 39 -3.54 3.35 2.48
C PHE A 39 -3.37 1.84 2.64
N GLN A 40 -4.46 1.10 2.47
CA GLN A 40 -4.46 -0.37 2.60
C GLN A 40 -4.69 -0.98 1.22
N LEU A 41 -3.99 -2.07 0.92
CA LEU A 41 -4.38 -2.93 -0.19
C LEU A 41 -5.42 -3.91 0.34
N SER A 42 -6.67 -3.70 -0.03
CA SER A 42 -7.68 -4.74 0.13
C SER A 42 -7.40 -5.81 -0.92
N VAL A 43 -6.69 -6.87 -0.54
CA VAL A 43 -6.76 -8.11 -1.30
C VAL A 43 -8.18 -8.64 -1.10
N GLN A 44 -9.07 -8.34 -2.04
CA GLN A 44 -10.39 -8.98 -2.08
C GLN A 44 -10.12 -10.45 -2.40
N SER A 45 -9.97 -11.27 -1.38
CA SER A 45 -10.09 -12.71 -1.51
C SER A 45 -11.56 -12.97 -1.85
N ILE A 46 -11.82 -13.25 -3.14
CA ILE A 46 -13.10 -13.77 -3.63
C ILE A 46 -13.14 -15.27 -3.31
#